data_AF-A0A0M8ZQ39-F1
#
_entry.id   AF-A0A0M8ZQ39-F1
#
_cell.length_a   1.000
_cell.length_b   1.000
_cell.length_c   1.000
_cell.angle_alpha   90.00
_cell.angle_beta   90.00
_cell.angle_gamma   90.00
#
_symmetry.space_group_name_H-M   'P 1'
#
loop_
_entity.id
_entity.type
_entity.pdbx_description
1 polymer ?
#
loop_
_entity_poly.entity_id
_entity_poly.type
_entity_poly.pdbx_seq_one_letter_code
_entity_poly.pdbx_strand_id
1 'polypeptide(L)'
;DNLCPSSVAAWFHKYNYNVSLCQQTFSQRIEYSLPIPIISDESDNDKFFEWLGVLSICGNLNNDIKNHYVNTYKCPSPFINVGQVQYLQWTGFFTRKQIKSLYTIMKKYVSMIHTLPWAALHVQGFSDSPVSWDLKEHTFYTDGDNSYTIVFRPGAHSIIRKSLSSNNKPRISQ
;
A
#
# COMPACT_ATOMS: atom_id res chain seq x y z
N ASP A 1 -16.95 9.96 20.54
CA ASP A 1 -17.83 10.71 19.62
C ASP A 1 -18.22 9.86 18.43
N ASN A 2 -19.39 9.20 18.53
CA ASN A 2 -19.98 8.44 17.42
C ASN A 2 -20.89 9.38 16.63
N LEU A 3 -20.31 10.08 15.66
CA LEU A 3 -21.07 10.87 14.72
C LEU A 3 -21.91 9.91 13.86
N CYS A 4 -23.24 10.04 13.88
CA CYS A 4 -24.10 9.14 13.13
C CYS A 4 -24.07 9.51 11.64
N PRO A 5 -23.84 8.58 10.69
CA PRO A 5 -23.86 8.89 9.26
C PRO A 5 -25.16 9.57 8.81
N SER A 6 -26.30 9.19 9.41
CA SER A 6 -27.59 9.82 9.12
C SER A 6 -27.69 11.27 9.58
N SER A 7 -26.99 11.65 10.66
CA SER A 7 -26.95 13.05 11.11
C SER A 7 -26.15 13.94 10.15
N VAL A 8 -25.08 13.42 9.56
CA VAL A 8 -24.30 14.14 8.53
C VAL A 8 -25.12 14.29 7.26
N ALA A 9 -25.73 13.19 6.79
CA ALA A 9 -26.57 13.22 5.60
C ALA A 9 -27.76 14.18 5.77
N ALA A 10 -28.44 14.16 6.92
CA ALA A 10 -29.54 15.07 7.22
C ALA A 10 -29.12 16.54 7.23
N TRP A 11 -27.92 16.84 7.75
CA TRP A 11 -27.37 18.20 7.72
C TRP A 11 -27.18 18.68 6.28
N PHE A 12 -26.52 17.90 5.42
CA PHE A 12 -26.31 18.27 4.02
C PHE A 12 -27.61 18.37 3.23
N HIS A 13 -28.56 17.46 3.47
CA HIS A 13 -29.89 17.51 2.85
C HIS A 13 -30.64 18.81 3.20
N LYS A 14 -30.52 19.31 4.45
CA LYS A 14 -31.11 20.59 4.86
C LYS A 14 -30.62 21.78 4.02
N TYR A 15 -29.41 21.71 3.47
CA TYR A 15 -28.83 22.75 2.61
C TYR A 15 -28.97 22.43 1.12
N ASN A 16 -29.90 21.54 0.74
CA ASN A 16 -30.15 21.12 -0.64
C ASN A 16 -28.94 20.46 -1.35
N TYR A 17 -28.02 19.85 -0.59
CA TYR A 17 -26.98 19.01 -1.19
C TYR A 17 -27.46 17.58 -1.39
N ASN A 18 -27.13 17.00 -2.54
CA ASN A 18 -27.32 15.57 -2.79
C ASN A 18 -26.26 14.77 -2.04
N VAL A 19 -26.68 13.77 -1.27
CA VAL A 19 -25.81 12.90 -0.49
C VAL A 19 -26.06 11.45 -0.85
N SER A 20 -25.00 10.71 -1.06
CA SER A 20 -25.04 9.25 -1.21
C SER A 20 -24.20 8.60 -0.12
N LEU A 21 -24.68 7.46 0.39
CA LEU A 21 -23.88 6.61 1.25
C LEU A 21 -22.92 5.80 0.38
N CYS A 22 -21.62 5.98 0.58
CA CYS A 22 -20.59 5.21 -0.11
C CYS A 22 -19.96 4.20 0.85
N GLN A 23 -19.66 3.01 0.34
CA GLN A 23 -18.93 1.97 1.04
C GLN A 23 -17.59 1.73 0.34
N GLN A 24 -16.60 1.25 1.10
CA GLN A 24 -15.33 0.86 0.53
C GLN A 24 -15.53 -0.38 -0.35
N THR A 25 -14.88 -0.38 -1.52
CA THR A 25 -14.87 -1.52 -2.43
C THR A 25 -13.73 -2.45 -2.05
N PHE A 26 -13.93 -3.75 -2.25
CA PHE A 26 -12.94 -4.79 -1.95
C PHE A 26 -12.66 -5.60 -3.20
N SER A 27 -11.37 -5.84 -3.46
CA SER A 27 -10.90 -6.79 -4.46
C SER A 27 -9.82 -7.68 -3.87
N GLN A 28 -9.75 -8.91 -4.36
CA GLN A 28 -8.73 -9.88 -3.97
C GLN A 28 -8.19 -10.58 -5.19
N ARG A 29 -6.90 -10.93 -5.13
CA ARG A 29 -6.22 -11.75 -6.12
C ARG A 29 -5.34 -12.76 -5.40
N ILE A 30 -5.26 -13.93 -6.01
CA ILE A 30 -4.41 -15.02 -5.55
C ILE A 30 -3.43 -15.34 -6.67
N GLU A 31 -2.14 -15.28 -6.36
CA GLU A 31 -1.08 -15.77 -7.24
C GLU A 31 -0.59 -17.12 -6.73
N TYR A 32 -0.45 -18.09 -7.63
CA TYR A 32 0.01 -19.44 -7.30
C TYR A 32 1.43 -19.66 -7.80
N SER A 33 2.18 -20.50 -7.07
CA SER A 33 3.52 -20.95 -7.48
C SER A 33 4.48 -19.79 -7.80
N LEU A 34 4.38 -18.69 -7.05
CA LEU A 34 5.16 -17.48 -7.27
C LEU A 34 6.46 -17.51 -6.42
N PRO A 35 7.64 -17.25 -7.01
CA PRO A 35 8.83 -17.00 -6.22
C PRO A 35 8.69 -15.65 -5.51
N ILE A 36 8.84 -15.64 -4.19
CA ILE A 36 8.84 -14.43 -3.38
C ILE A 36 10.23 -14.18 -2.77
N PRO A 37 10.66 -12.92 -2.67
CA PRO A 37 11.96 -12.59 -2.09
C PRO A 37 11.99 -12.88 -0.58
N ILE A 38 13.15 -13.32 -0.10
CA ILE A 38 13.45 -13.47 1.32
C ILE A 38 14.02 -12.15 1.82
N ILE A 39 13.44 -11.62 2.89
CA ILE A 39 13.86 -10.33 3.48
C ILE A 39 14.73 -10.58 4.70
N SER A 40 16.04 -10.37 4.54
CA SER A 40 17.03 -10.38 5.63
C SER A 40 17.49 -8.95 5.94
N ASP A 41 18.22 -8.75 7.03
CA ASP A 41 18.75 -7.42 7.37
C ASP A 41 19.85 -6.94 6.38
N GLU A 42 20.43 -7.86 5.60
CA GLU A 42 21.40 -7.57 4.53
C GLU A 42 20.75 -7.45 3.14
N SER A 43 19.43 -7.64 3.04
CA SER A 43 18.74 -7.64 1.75
C SER A 43 18.58 -6.23 1.16
N ASP A 44 18.66 -6.16 -0.17
CA ASP A 44 18.41 -4.93 -0.93
C ASP A 44 16.91 -4.60 -0.90
N ASN A 45 16.54 -3.72 0.04
CA ASN A 45 15.17 -3.29 0.24
C ASN A 45 14.59 -2.61 -1.02
N ASP A 46 15.39 -1.93 -1.83
CA ASP A 46 14.90 -1.22 -3.01
C ASP A 46 14.39 -2.20 -4.06
N LYS A 47 15.17 -3.25 -4.34
CA LYS A 47 14.73 -4.33 -5.23
C LYS A 47 13.49 -5.05 -4.72
N PHE A 48 13.38 -5.25 -3.40
CA PHE A 48 12.18 -5.81 -2.80
C PHE A 48 10.95 -4.94 -3.07
N PHE A 49 11.04 -3.64 -2.82
CA PHE A 49 9.90 -2.72 -3.00
C PHE A 49 9.53 -2.53 -4.47
N GLU A 50 10.52 -2.55 -5.37
CA GLU A 50 10.29 -2.56 -6.82
C GLU A 50 9.52 -3.82 -7.25
N TRP A 51 9.98 -5.02 -6.83
CA TRP A 51 9.27 -6.27 -7.07
C TRP A 51 7.85 -6.27 -6.49
N LEU A 52 7.67 -5.74 -5.28
CA LEU A 52 6.35 -5.63 -4.64
C LEU A 52 5.41 -4.71 -5.44
N GLY A 53 5.94 -3.64 -6.04
CA GLY A 53 5.21 -2.77 -6.95
C GLY A 53 4.79 -3.48 -8.23
N VAL A 54 5.66 -4.30 -8.82
CA VAL A 54 5.28 -5.11 -9.99
C VAL A 54 4.20 -6.14 -9.62
N LEU A 55 4.32 -6.76 -8.45
CA LEU A 55 3.31 -7.69 -7.93
C LEU A 55 1.95 -7.00 -7.77
N SER A 56 1.88 -5.78 -7.25
CA SER A 56 0.59 -5.11 -6.98
C SER A 56 -0.20 -4.86 -8.27
N ILE A 57 0.49 -4.48 -9.35
CA ILE A 57 -0.12 -4.22 -10.67
C ILE A 57 -0.36 -5.47 -11.52
N CYS A 58 -0.16 -6.68 -10.97
CA CYS A 58 -0.25 -7.93 -11.74
C CYS A 58 0.78 -8.02 -12.89
N GLY A 59 1.94 -7.38 -12.73
CA GLY A 59 2.95 -7.36 -13.77
C GLY A 59 3.51 -8.76 -14.05
N ASN A 60 3.49 -9.17 -15.32
CA ASN A 60 4.00 -10.47 -15.72
C ASN A 60 5.54 -10.46 -15.76
N LEU A 61 6.17 -11.22 -14.87
CA LEU A 61 7.62 -11.38 -14.79
C LEU A 61 8.17 -12.56 -15.64
N ASN A 62 7.31 -13.26 -16.40
CA ASN A 62 7.72 -14.41 -17.20
C ASN A 62 8.45 -13.97 -18.48
N ASN A 63 9.72 -14.34 -18.55
CA ASN A 63 10.52 -14.27 -19.78
C ASN A 63 10.41 -15.60 -20.54
N ASP A 64 9.23 -15.89 -21.06
CA ASP A 64 9.10 -17.02 -21.99
C ASP A 64 9.82 -16.70 -23.30
N ILE A 65 10.62 -17.65 -23.79
CA ILE A 65 11.41 -17.55 -25.04
C ILE A 65 10.54 -17.22 -26.26
N LYS A 66 9.22 -17.47 -26.18
CA LYS A 66 8.24 -17.17 -27.23
C LYS A 66 7.81 -15.70 -27.29
N ASN A 67 8.04 -14.92 -26.23
CA ASN A 67 7.73 -13.50 -26.21
C ASN A 67 8.95 -12.71 -26.68
N HIS A 68 8.80 -11.95 -27.77
CA HIS A 68 9.84 -11.03 -28.27
C HIS A 68 10.11 -9.83 -27.34
N TYR A 69 9.34 -9.69 -26.26
CA TYR A 69 9.55 -8.70 -25.21
C TYR A 69 10.34 -9.31 -24.06
N VAL A 70 11.55 -8.79 -23.82
CA VAL A 70 12.39 -9.20 -22.69
C VAL A 70 12.03 -8.35 -21.48
N ASN A 71 11.43 -8.96 -20.45
CA ASN A 71 11.25 -8.31 -19.16
C ASN A 71 12.57 -8.36 -18.37
N THR A 72 13.13 -7.21 -18.02
CA THR A 72 14.34 -7.14 -17.18
C THR A 72 14.03 -7.32 -15.70
N TYR A 73 12.77 -7.13 -15.28
CA TYR A 73 12.33 -7.34 -13.91
C TYR A 73 12.30 -8.85 -13.60
N LYS A 74 12.95 -9.22 -12.50
CA LYS A 74 12.99 -10.59 -11.99
C LYS A 74 12.79 -10.56 -10.48
N CYS A 75 12.34 -11.67 -9.90
CA CYS A 75 12.30 -11.81 -8.45
C CYS A 75 13.73 -11.67 -7.88
N PRO A 76 13.96 -10.78 -6.90
CA PRO A 76 15.30 -10.59 -6.37
C PRO A 76 15.76 -11.81 -5.57
N SER A 77 17.03 -12.17 -5.72
CA SER A 77 17.67 -13.24 -4.96
C SER A 77 18.17 -12.71 -3.61
N PRO A 78 18.04 -13.46 -2.50
CA PRO A 78 17.47 -14.81 -2.41
C PRO A 78 15.93 -14.83 -2.40
N PHE A 79 15.32 -15.88 -2.97
CA PHE A 79 13.86 -16.08 -3.03
C PHE A 79 13.46 -17.49 -2.62
N ILE A 80 12.20 -17.66 -2.22
CA ILE A 80 11.55 -18.95 -1.97
C ILE A 80 10.31 -19.11 -2.82
N ASN A 81 9.98 -20.35 -3.20
CA ASN A 81 8.71 -20.65 -3.85
C ASN A 81 7.64 -20.88 -2.79
N VAL A 82 6.54 -20.16 -2.91
CA VAL A 82 5.36 -20.37 -2.08
C VAL A 82 4.21 -20.88 -2.93
N GLY A 83 3.35 -21.70 -2.33
CA GLY A 83 2.17 -22.22 -3.04
C GLY A 83 1.19 -21.12 -3.40
N GLN A 84 1.05 -20.11 -2.54
CA GLN A 84 0.05 -19.07 -2.70
C GLN A 84 0.53 -17.72 -2.12
N VAL A 85 0.25 -16.63 -2.85
CA VAL A 85 0.36 -15.25 -2.38
C VAL A 85 -1.01 -14.58 -2.47
N GLN A 86 -1.44 -13.97 -1.38
CA GLN A 86 -2.72 -13.28 -1.26
C GLN A 86 -2.50 -11.77 -1.43
N TYR A 87 -3.18 -11.17 -2.41
CA TYR A 87 -3.22 -9.72 -2.61
C TYR A 87 -4.64 -9.24 -2.32
N LEU A 88 -4.77 -8.41 -1.28
CA LEU A 88 -6.04 -7.86 -0.82
C LEU A 88 -6.01 -6.35 -0.96
N GLN A 89 -7.00 -5.78 -1.65
CA GLN A 89 -7.09 -4.35 -1.90
C GLN A 89 -8.47 -3.84 -1.49
N TRP A 90 -8.46 -2.74 -0.73
CA TRP A 90 -9.65 -1.97 -0.48
C TRP A 90 -9.49 -0.55 -1.02
N THR A 91 -10.52 -0.05 -1.67
CA THR A 91 -10.53 1.29 -2.24
C THR A 91 -11.70 2.08 -1.66
N GLY A 92 -11.45 3.32 -1.26
CA GLY A 92 -12.47 4.22 -0.74
C GLY A 92 -11.92 5.12 0.36
N PHE A 93 -12.81 5.76 1.11
CA PHE A 93 -12.42 6.67 2.17
C PHE A 93 -12.13 5.92 3.47
N PHE A 94 -10.88 6.01 3.94
CA PHE A 94 -10.45 5.45 5.22
C PHE A 94 -10.04 6.53 6.19
N THR A 95 -10.57 6.45 7.41
CA THR A 95 -10.11 7.30 8.50
C THR A 95 -8.76 6.81 9.04
N ARG A 96 -7.96 7.72 9.59
CA ARG A 96 -6.71 7.37 10.30
C ARG A 96 -6.92 6.31 11.39
N LYS A 97 -8.07 6.35 12.08
CA LYS A 97 -8.42 5.37 13.13
C LYS A 97 -8.57 3.97 12.54
N GLN A 98 -9.25 3.84 11.40
CA GLN A 98 -9.40 2.56 10.70
C GLN A 98 -8.05 2.01 10.23
N ILE A 99 -7.20 2.85 9.63
CA ILE A 99 -5.86 2.43 9.19
C ILE A 99 -4.99 2.01 10.37
N LYS A 100 -5.04 2.73 11.50
CA LYS A 100 -4.32 2.33 12.74
C LYS A 100 -4.83 0.98 13.28
N SER A 101 -6.13 0.73 13.20
CA SER A 101 -6.73 -0.56 13.57
C SER A 101 -6.22 -1.67 12.66
N LEU A 102 -6.21 -1.46 11.35
CA LEU A 102 -5.70 -2.41 10.36
C LEU A 102 -4.23 -2.75 10.60
N TYR A 103 -3.39 -1.74 10.85
CA TYR A 103 -1.99 -1.92 11.23
C TYR A 103 -1.84 -2.82 12.47
N THR A 104 -2.66 -2.58 13.50
CA THR A 104 -2.60 -3.34 14.76
C THR A 104 -3.01 -4.79 14.55
N ILE A 105 -4.07 -5.02 13.78
CA ILE A 105 -4.54 -6.37 13.41
C ILE A 105 -3.46 -7.10 12.62
N MET A 106 -2.86 -6.45 11.62
CA MET A 106 -1.81 -7.04 10.80
C MET A 106 -0.57 -7.40 11.61
N LYS A 107 -0.14 -6.51 12.48
CA LYS A 107 0.99 -6.77 13.39
C LYS A 107 0.73 -7.98 14.28
N LYS A 108 -0.49 -8.11 14.84
CA LYS A 108 -0.88 -9.26 15.66
C LYS A 108 -0.90 -10.55 14.84
N TYR A 109 -1.50 -10.52 13.65
CA TYR A 109 -1.58 -11.67 12.74
C TYR A 109 -0.20 -12.22 12.40
N VAL A 110 0.73 -11.36 11.98
CA VAL A 110 2.10 -11.77 11.62
C VAL A 110 2.87 -12.29 12.83
N SER A 111 2.61 -11.74 14.01
CA SER A 111 3.25 -12.23 15.25
C SER A 111 2.74 -13.62 15.67
N MET A 112 1.52 -14.00 15.27
CA MET A 112 0.93 -15.30 15.57
C MET A 112 1.38 -16.40 14.60
N ILE A 113 1.78 -16.04 13.37
CA ILE A 113 2.14 -17.00 12.32
C ILE A 113 3.64 -16.93 12.04
N HIS A 114 4.40 -17.75 12.76
CA HIS A 114 5.87 -17.81 12.63
C HIS A 114 6.35 -18.36 11.30
N THR A 115 5.51 -19.08 10.56
CA THR A 115 5.85 -19.65 9.24
C THR A 115 5.72 -18.66 8.09
N LEU A 116 5.12 -17.49 8.33
CA LEU A 116 4.89 -16.50 7.29
C LEU A 116 6.22 -15.79 6.94
N PRO A 117 6.69 -15.79 5.69
CA PRO A 117 7.95 -15.13 5.36
C PRO A 117 7.92 -13.62 5.64
N TRP A 118 6.84 -12.97 5.21
CA TRP A 118 6.54 -11.57 5.48
C TRP A 118 5.08 -11.26 5.11
N ALA A 119 4.57 -10.12 5.57
CA ALA A 119 3.34 -9.50 5.08
C ALA A 119 3.58 -8.02 4.78
N ALA A 120 2.90 -7.47 3.77
CA ALA A 120 3.01 -6.06 3.42
C ALA A 120 1.66 -5.35 3.55
N LEU A 121 1.67 -4.17 4.16
CA LEU A 121 0.55 -3.23 4.20
C LEU A 121 0.95 -1.98 3.42
N HIS A 122 0.34 -1.77 2.27
CA HIS A 122 0.50 -0.56 1.47
C HIS A 122 -0.70 0.35 1.68
N VAL A 123 -0.45 1.64 1.87
CA VAL A 123 -1.48 2.68 1.99
C VAL A 123 -1.13 3.81 1.03
N GLN A 124 -2.01 4.02 0.05
CA GLN A 124 -1.96 5.14 -0.88
C GLN A 124 -2.92 6.24 -0.43
N GLY A 125 -2.43 7.47 -0.38
CA GLY A 125 -3.24 8.66 -0.12
C GLY A 125 -3.98 9.13 -1.38
N PHE A 126 -4.74 10.20 -1.22
CA PHE A 126 -5.43 10.84 -2.33
C PHE A 126 -4.51 11.83 -3.04
N SER A 127 -4.46 11.78 -4.37
CA SER A 127 -3.65 12.67 -5.21
C SER A 127 -4.09 14.14 -5.13
N ASP A 128 -5.36 14.38 -4.79
CA ASP A 128 -6.02 15.69 -4.66
C ASP A 128 -6.12 16.20 -3.21
N SER A 129 -5.38 15.59 -2.25
CA SER A 129 -5.30 16.13 -0.88
C SER A 129 -4.61 17.49 -0.89
N PRO A 130 -5.19 18.60 -0.38
CA PRO A 130 -4.52 19.90 -0.40
C PRO A 130 -3.34 19.98 0.58
N VAL A 131 -3.48 19.30 1.72
CA VAL A 131 -2.48 19.25 2.79
C VAL A 131 -2.40 17.82 3.29
N SER A 132 -1.19 17.28 3.40
CA SER A 132 -0.96 15.94 3.94
C SER A 132 0.38 15.88 4.67
N TRP A 133 0.58 14.87 5.52
CA TRP A 133 1.85 14.60 6.20
C TRP A 133 2.48 15.82 6.91
N ASP A 134 2.09 16.03 8.17
CA ASP A 134 2.63 17.11 9.02
C ASP A 134 2.33 18.51 8.48
N LEU A 135 1.09 18.69 8.00
CA LEU A 135 0.57 19.95 7.48
C LEU A 135 1.35 20.51 6.28
N LYS A 136 2.02 19.65 5.51
CA LYS A 136 2.74 20.06 4.32
C LYS A 136 1.78 20.14 3.12
N GLU A 137 1.97 21.19 2.34
CA GLU A 137 1.21 21.42 1.12
C GLU A 137 1.51 20.34 0.08
N HIS A 138 0.45 19.84 -0.52
CA HIS A 138 0.55 18.88 -1.60
C HIS A 138 0.80 19.63 -2.90
N THR A 139 1.92 19.36 -3.57
CA THR A 139 2.21 19.96 -4.87
C THR A 139 1.32 19.34 -5.95
N PHE A 140 0.23 20.04 -6.29
CA PHE A 140 -0.70 19.68 -7.36
C PHE A 140 -0.05 19.58 -8.75
N TYR A 141 1.00 20.36 -9.02
CA TYR A 141 1.52 20.57 -10.38
C TYR A 141 2.56 19.57 -10.87
N THR A 142 3.14 18.70 -10.02
CA THR A 142 4.20 17.78 -10.47
C THR A 142 3.94 16.32 -10.17
N ASP A 143 3.45 16.00 -8.98
CA ASP A 143 2.97 14.68 -8.55
C ASP A 143 2.58 14.82 -7.07
N GLY A 144 1.34 14.48 -6.74
CA GLY A 144 0.82 14.53 -5.39
C GLY A 144 1.00 13.21 -4.63
N ASP A 145 1.23 12.09 -5.31
CA ASP A 145 0.98 10.78 -4.72
C ASP A 145 1.86 10.47 -3.50
N ASN A 146 1.25 10.56 -2.32
CA ASN A 146 1.86 10.15 -1.08
C ASN A 146 1.41 8.75 -0.71
N SER A 147 2.36 7.84 -0.51
CA SER A 147 2.07 6.49 -0.05
C SER A 147 3.12 6.00 0.93
N TYR A 148 2.77 4.97 1.68
CA TYR A 148 3.71 4.26 2.53
C TYR A 148 3.42 2.77 2.53
N THR A 149 4.50 2.01 2.63
CA THR A 149 4.44 0.55 2.71
C THR A 149 5.13 0.12 3.99
N ILE A 150 4.44 -0.72 4.76
CA ILE A 150 4.96 -1.34 5.97
C ILE A 150 5.09 -2.83 5.70
N VAL A 151 6.29 -3.36 5.87
CA VAL A 151 6.58 -4.79 5.73
C VAL A 151 6.81 -5.37 7.11
N PHE A 152 6.02 -6.37 7.46
CA PHE A 152 6.08 -7.10 8.70
C PHE A 152 6.82 -8.42 8.49
N ARG A 153 7.74 -8.73 9.42
CA ARG A 153 8.49 -9.99 9.46
C ARG A 153 8.27 -10.64 10.83
N PRO A 154 7.94 -11.94 10.92
CA PRO A 154 7.82 -12.58 12.22
C PRO A 154 9.16 -12.53 12.98
N GLY A 155 9.12 -12.11 14.25
CA GLY A 155 10.31 -12.10 15.11
C GLY A 155 11.36 -11.04 14.78
N ALA A 156 11.15 -10.18 13.77
CA ALA A 156 12.09 -9.14 13.37
C ALA A 156 11.43 -7.76 13.28
N HIS A 157 12.24 -6.70 13.12
CA HIS A 157 11.73 -5.35 12.96
C HIS A 157 11.00 -5.17 11.62
N SER A 158 9.91 -4.38 11.67
CA SER A 158 9.17 -3.98 10.48
C SER A 158 9.94 -2.95 9.66
N ILE A 159 9.90 -3.08 8.34
CA ILE A 159 10.53 -2.15 7.40
C ILE A 159 9.46 -1.18 6.90
N ILE A 160 9.76 0.11 6.85
CA ILE A 160 8.83 1.15 6.42
C ILE A 160 9.44 1.93 5.27
N ARG A 161 8.76 1.95 4.12
CA ARG A 161 9.08 2.83 2.99
C ARG A 161 8.02 3.90 2.86
N LYS A 162 8.45 5.15 2.71
CA LYS A 162 7.58 6.27 2.38
C LYS A 162 7.91 6.74 0.98
N SER A 163 6.89 6.90 0.15
CA SER A 163 6.98 7.54 -1.15
C SER A 163 6.31 8.89 -1.02
N LEU A 164 7.13 9.94 -0.96
CA LEU A 164 6.71 11.32 -0.76
C LEU A 164 7.08 12.12 -2.00
N SER A 165 6.20 12.16 -3.00
CA SER A 165 6.40 12.88 -4.25
C SER A 165 6.42 14.41 -4.05
N SER A 166 5.53 14.91 -3.18
CA SER A 166 5.34 16.34 -2.91
C SER A 166 6.16 16.88 -1.74
N ASN A 167 6.44 16.05 -0.73
CA ASN A 167 6.95 16.51 0.57
C ASN A 167 8.49 16.47 0.73
N ASN A 168 9.22 16.14 -0.34
CA ASN A 168 10.68 15.96 -0.35
C ASN A 168 11.46 17.12 -1.03
N LYS A 169 10.81 18.11 -1.62
CA LYS A 169 11.54 19.23 -2.23
C LYS A 169 12.06 20.18 -1.15
N PRO A 170 13.36 20.53 -1.13
CA PRO A 170 13.84 21.62 -0.28
C PRO A 170 13.09 22.89 -0.69
N ARG A 171 12.60 23.63 0.31
CA ARG A 171 12.02 24.96 0.07
C ARG A 171 13.12 25.80 -0.59
N ILE A 172 12.99 26.07 -1.89
CA ILE A 172 13.75 27.15 -2.51
C ILE A 172 13.16 28.41 -1.90
N SER A 173 13.87 28.97 -0.92
CA SER A 173 13.57 30.30 -0.40
C SER A 173 13.74 31.28 -1.56
N GLN A 174 12.63 31.83 -2.03
CA GLN A 174 12.64 33.08 -2.80
C GLN A 174 12.73 34.26 -1.84
#